data_AF-A0A8T5T9R6-F1
#
_entry.id   AF-A0A8T5T9R6-F1
#
_cell.length_a   1.000
_cell.length_b   1.000
_cell.length_c   1.000
_cell.angle_alpha   90.00
_cell.angle_beta   90.00
_cell.angle_gamma   90.00
#
_symmetry.space_group_name_H-M   'P 1'
#
loop_
_entity.id
_entity.type
_entity.pdbx_description
1 polymer ?
#
loop_
_entity_poly.entity_id
_entity_poly.type
_entity_poly.pdbx_seq_one_letter_code
_entity_poly.pdbx_strand_id
1 'polypeptide(L)'
;MELNNFKTYLAFGIVGLVVGILYLIIQKDISRTLTIFYITLYVVVSLRYILERRHYRKHKAILASTQFLLLPFSILLMGHYISPFAYTYEIFKITSSGNAIQMYFNLVSLSLIIPVIILTLHFNNYYSGKWPAIAIRRKVKKSRSIPLLIHSFFIFAILLGFLISGLTDLVSLIFVIIYLVFIFRYFIFVGLIKSERRTVVSSRSTSRTPSRNTTRVSTSSTSQKPSSQITRSRQVPSPTRTRPTQSVSRARTSSAKVDSGIEITTRKTTKSSTRKTKTTITVRDFFPSGKASKDEMKCIICFMDFEKKETRKIILCPHCKYPAHEDEFLSWYQASKFCARCNKPISTSYVRNPKFQITTKIYIERVIEKL
;
A
#
# COMPACT_ATOMS: atom_id res chain seq x y z
N MET A 1 13.53 -2.55 25.35
CA MET A 1 12.22 -1.83 25.35
C MET A 1 11.13 -2.87 25.60
N GLU A 2 10.94 -3.27 26.86
CA GLU A 2 10.19 -4.48 27.23
C GLU A 2 8.68 -4.24 27.45
N LEU A 3 8.19 -3.01 27.31
CA LEU A 3 6.75 -2.72 27.50
C LEU A 3 5.81 -3.34 26.45
N ASN A 4 6.34 -3.96 25.39
CA ASN A 4 5.52 -4.75 24.45
C ASN A 4 5.41 -6.22 24.90
N ASN A 5 5.68 -6.51 26.18
CA ASN A 5 5.51 -7.85 26.70
C ASN A 5 4.01 -8.14 26.77
N PHE A 6 3.56 -9.10 25.96
CA PHE A 6 2.20 -9.62 25.97
C PHE A 6 1.66 -9.85 27.40
N LYS A 7 2.55 -10.26 28.31
CA LYS A 7 2.32 -10.43 29.75
C LYS A 7 1.70 -9.21 30.43
N THR A 8 2.12 -7.99 30.10
CA THR A 8 1.60 -6.76 30.74
C THR A 8 0.13 -6.52 30.37
N TYR A 9 -0.21 -6.64 29.09
CA TYR A 9 -1.61 -6.51 28.65
C TYR A 9 -2.50 -7.62 29.22
N LEU A 10 -1.95 -8.84 29.26
CA LEU A 10 -2.63 -9.99 29.85
C LEU A 10 -2.88 -9.77 31.35
N ALA A 11 -1.92 -9.22 32.09
CA ALA A 11 -2.08 -8.91 33.51
C ALA A 11 -3.21 -7.90 33.74
N PHE A 12 -3.23 -6.77 33.00
CA PHE A 12 -4.35 -5.80 33.10
C PHE A 12 -5.69 -6.43 32.73
N GLY A 13 -5.73 -7.27 31.69
CA GLY A 13 -6.92 -7.99 31.28
C GLY A 13 -7.44 -8.95 32.35
N ILE A 14 -6.54 -9.75 32.95
CA ILE A 14 -6.88 -10.69 34.03
C ILE A 14 -7.39 -9.94 35.26
N VAL A 15 -6.69 -8.89 35.69
CA VAL A 15 -7.10 -8.09 36.85
C VAL A 15 -8.50 -7.52 36.65
N GLY A 16 -8.77 -6.86 35.52
CA GLY A 16 -10.09 -6.30 35.26
C GLY A 16 -11.19 -7.36 35.09
N LEU A 17 -10.85 -8.52 34.52
CA LEU A 17 -11.77 -9.66 34.41
C LEU A 17 -12.13 -10.22 35.79
N VAL A 18 -11.13 -10.45 36.65
CA VAL A 18 -11.34 -10.95 38.02
C VAL A 18 -12.17 -9.96 38.84
N VAL A 19 -11.84 -8.67 38.79
CA VAL A 19 -12.58 -7.62 39.49
C VAL A 19 -14.03 -7.56 39.02
N GLY A 20 -14.28 -7.60 37.70
CA GLY A 20 -15.64 -7.59 37.18
C GLY A 20 -16.45 -8.84 37.56
N ILE A 21 -15.85 -10.04 37.53
CA ILE A 21 -16.50 -11.27 37.98
C ILE A 21 -16.82 -11.23 39.47
N LEU A 22 -15.88 -10.79 40.32
CA LEU A 22 -16.13 -10.64 41.75
C LEU A 22 -17.28 -9.66 42.02
N TYR A 23 -17.33 -8.55 41.27
CA TYR A 23 -18.41 -7.59 41.38
C TYR A 23 -19.77 -8.20 40.99
N LEU A 24 -19.80 -8.98 39.91
CA LEU A 24 -20.99 -9.68 39.45
C LEU A 24 -21.50 -10.69 40.49
N ILE A 25 -20.60 -11.45 41.13
CA ILE A 25 -20.97 -12.47 42.11
C ILE A 25 -21.48 -11.82 43.42
N ILE A 26 -20.76 -10.80 43.91
CA ILE A 26 -21.05 -10.21 45.22
C ILE A 26 -22.25 -9.27 45.15
N GLN A 27 -22.27 -8.37 44.16
CA GLN A 27 -23.28 -7.29 44.09
C GLN A 27 -24.43 -7.61 43.14
N LYS A 28 -24.27 -8.58 42.22
CA LYS A 28 -25.24 -8.91 41.15
C LYS A 28 -25.62 -7.71 40.27
N ASP A 29 -24.81 -6.67 40.26
CA ASP A 29 -24.99 -5.46 39.46
C ASP A 29 -24.32 -5.63 38.10
N ILE A 30 -25.13 -6.00 37.11
CA ILE A 30 -24.70 -6.23 35.72
C ILE A 30 -24.15 -4.94 35.11
N SER A 31 -24.79 -3.80 35.38
CA SER A 31 -24.43 -2.49 34.83
C SER A 31 -23.03 -2.07 35.24
N ARG A 32 -22.70 -2.14 36.53
CA ARG A 32 -21.35 -1.84 37.03
C ARG A 32 -20.32 -2.85 36.52
N THR A 33 -20.69 -4.13 36.44
CA THR A 33 -19.82 -5.18 35.89
C THR A 33 -19.42 -4.89 34.44
N LEU A 34 -20.41 -4.54 33.58
CA LEU A 34 -20.16 -4.17 32.19
C LEU A 34 -19.28 -2.91 32.08
N THR A 35 -19.50 -1.91 32.93
CA THR A 35 -18.65 -0.72 32.98
C THR A 35 -17.20 -1.07 33.34
N ILE A 36 -16.96 -1.96 34.32
CA ILE A 36 -15.62 -2.42 34.69
C ILE A 36 -14.93 -3.13 33.52
N PHE A 37 -15.64 -4.03 32.83
CA PHE A 37 -15.11 -4.70 31.65
C PHE A 37 -14.81 -3.73 30.50
N TYR A 38 -15.68 -2.75 30.26
CA TYR A 38 -15.46 -1.72 29.27
C TYR A 38 -14.21 -0.89 29.58
N ILE A 39 -14.06 -0.40 30.82
CA ILE A 39 -12.89 0.40 31.24
C ILE A 39 -11.61 -0.43 31.09
N THR A 40 -11.64 -1.70 31.52
CA THR A 40 -10.50 -2.62 31.37
C THR A 40 -10.09 -2.75 29.91
N LEU A 41 -11.05 -3.03 29.03
CA LEU A 41 -10.80 -3.14 27.59
C LEU A 41 -10.27 -1.82 27.03
N TYR A 42 -10.88 -0.69 27.39
CA TYR A 42 -10.47 0.65 26.97
C TYR A 42 -9.00 0.91 27.31
N VAL A 43 -8.58 0.61 28.54
CA VAL A 43 -7.21 0.80 29.01
C VAL A 43 -6.25 -0.11 28.26
N VAL A 44 -6.55 -1.41 28.13
CA VAL A 44 -5.70 -2.38 27.43
C VAL A 44 -5.51 -1.99 25.96
N VAL A 45 -6.61 -1.65 25.28
CA VAL A 45 -6.60 -1.26 23.87
C VAL A 45 -5.90 0.08 23.66
N SER A 46 -6.12 1.06 24.53
CA SER A 46 -5.45 2.37 24.48
C SER A 46 -3.95 2.23 24.71
N LEU A 47 -3.54 1.44 25.70
CA LEU A 47 -2.13 1.16 25.97
C LEU A 47 -1.48 0.46 24.76
N ARG A 48 -2.17 -0.52 24.17
CA ARG A 48 -1.70 -1.20 22.96
C ARG A 48 -1.54 -0.21 21.81
N TYR A 49 -2.54 0.63 21.58
CA TYR A 49 -2.51 1.66 20.54
C TYR A 49 -1.34 2.63 20.72
N ILE A 50 -1.12 3.14 21.94
CA ILE A 50 -0.03 4.08 22.25
C ILE A 50 1.34 3.42 22.02
N LEU A 51 1.52 2.18 22.47
CA LEU A 51 2.79 1.46 22.32
C LEU A 51 3.07 1.13 20.85
N GLU A 52 2.06 0.69 20.11
CA GLU A 52 2.19 0.47 18.66
C GLU A 52 2.50 1.80 17.95
N ARG A 53 1.81 2.88 18.29
CA ARG A 53 2.07 4.21 17.71
C ARG A 53 3.49 4.69 18.00
N ARG A 54 3.99 4.49 19.23
CA ARG A 54 5.39 4.79 19.61
C ARG A 54 6.37 3.94 18.81
N HIS A 55 6.11 2.64 18.67
CA HIS A 55 6.92 1.72 17.88
C HIS A 55 7.01 2.18 16.42
N TYR A 56 5.88 2.45 15.77
CA TYR A 56 5.87 2.92 14.37
C TYR A 56 6.52 4.31 14.21
N ARG A 57 6.30 5.24 15.16
CA ARG A 57 6.98 6.54 15.15
C ARG A 57 8.50 6.41 15.23
N LYS A 58 9.01 5.55 16.12
CA LYS A 58 10.46 5.31 16.28
C LYS A 58 11.08 4.84 14.95
N HIS A 59 10.40 3.94 14.24
CA HIS A 59 10.92 3.38 12.98
C HIS A 59 10.59 4.22 11.74
N LYS A 60 9.96 5.40 11.91
CA LYS A 60 9.39 6.21 10.80
C LYS A 60 8.58 5.36 9.81
N ALA A 61 7.95 4.33 10.36
CA ALA A 61 7.17 3.36 9.62
C ALA A 61 5.78 3.94 9.34
N ILE A 62 5.19 3.50 8.24
CA ILE A 62 3.85 3.94 7.87
C ILE A 62 2.88 3.37 8.89
N LEU A 63 2.19 4.26 9.60
CA LEU A 63 1.15 3.98 10.60
C LEU A 63 -0.15 3.42 9.98
N ALA A 64 -0.03 2.76 8.83
CA ALA A 64 -1.14 2.22 8.07
C ALA A 64 -1.42 0.75 8.43
N SER A 65 -1.31 0.37 9.70
CA SER A 65 -1.68 -0.99 10.13
C SER A 65 -3.20 -1.10 10.31
N THR A 66 -3.77 -2.23 9.93
CA THR A 66 -5.17 -2.59 10.28
C THR A 66 -5.46 -2.48 11.76
N GLN A 67 -4.46 -2.68 12.62
CA GLN A 67 -4.62 -2.52 14.07
C GLN A 67 -4.96 -1.07 14.47
N PHE A 68 -4.45 -0.07 13.76
CA PHE A 68 -4.76 1.33 14.05
C PHE A 68 -6.19 1.72 13.68
N LEU A 69 -6.87 0.90 12.86
CA LEU A 69 -8.29 1.01 12.55
C LEU A 69 -9.13 0.16 13.52
N LEU A 70 -8.72 -1.09 13.74
CA LEU A 70 -9.49 -2.06 14.53
C LEU A 70 -9.50 -1.73 16.03
N LEU A 71 -8.39 -1.27 16.59
CA LEU A 71 -8.29 -0.99 18.03
C LEU A 71 -9.26 0.12 18.47
N PRO A 72 -9.21 1.36 17.91
CA PRO A 72 -10.15 2.40 18.31
C PRO A 72 -11.61 2.01 17.97
N PHE A 73 -11.83 1.26 16.89
CA PHE A 73 -13.16 0.78 16.55
C PHE A 73 -13.70 -0.20 17.59
N SER A 74 -12.90 -1.13 18.09
CA SER A 74 -13.35 -2.09 19.12
C SER A 74 -13.83 -1.37 20.39
N ILE A 75 -13.16 -0.28 20.77
CA ILE A 75 -13.61 0.60 21.86
C ILE A 75 -14.96 1.24 21.52
N LEU A 76 -15.11 1.80 20.31
CA LEU A 76 -16.36 2.43 19.87
C LEU A 76 -17.53 1.47 19.86
N LEU A 77 -17.34 0.29 19.28
CA LEU A 77 -18.38 -0.72 19.18
C LEU A 77 -18.80 -1.18 20.57
N MET A 78 -17.84 -1.53 21.44
CA MET A 78 -18.15 -1.96 22.79
C MET A 78 -18.79 -0.87 23.63
N GLY A 79 -18.31 0.38 23.53
CA GLY A 79 -18.92 1.50 24.24
C GLY A 79 -20.31 1.81 23.73
N HIS A 80 -20.58 1.66 22.43
CA HIS A 80 -21.93 1.78 21.88
C HIS A 80 -22.89 0.75 22.48
N TYR A 81 -22.49 -0.53 22.55
CA TYR A 81 -23.33 -1.59 23.13
C TYR A 81 -23.46 -1.51 24.65
N ILE A 82 -22.43 -1.05 25.36
CA ILE A 82 -22.42 -0.99 26.82
C ILE A 82 -23.04 0.30 27.33
N SER A 83 -22.94 1.41 26.60
CA SER A 83 -23.42 2.74 27.01
C SER A 83 -24.86 2.73 27.57
N PRO A 84 -25.86 2.08 26.96
CA PRO A 84 -27.22 2.07 27.50
C PRO A 84 -27.38 1.32 28.83
N PHE A 85 -26.47 0.39 29.12
CA PHE A 85 -26.50 -0.45 30.32
C PHE A 85 -25.46 -0.03 31.35
N ALA A 86 -24.52 0.84 30.99
CA ALA A 86 -23.41 1.23 31.84
C ALA A 86 -23.92 2.00 33.06
N TYR A 87 -23.40 1.66 34.24
CA TYR A 87 -23.63 2.47 35.45
C TYR A 87 -22.91 3.82 35.28
N THR A 88 -23.61 4.79 34.70
CA THR A 88 -23.10 6.12 34.41
C THR A 88 -24.20 7.15 34.59
N TYR A 89 -23.80 8.38 34.89
CA TYR A 89 -24.73 9.50 34.95
C TYR A 89 -25.27 9.78 33.54
N GLU A 90 -26.58 9.61 33.39
CA GLU A 90 -27.31 10.07 32.23
C GLU A 90 -27.32 11.61 32.24
N ILE A 91 -26.74 12.21 31.21
CA ILE A 91 -26.62 13.68 31.12
C ILE A 91 -27.92 14.25 30.53
N PHE A 92 -28.48 13.60 29.51
CA PHE A 92 -29.82 13.90 28.99
C PHE A 92 -30.41 12.70 28.25
N LYS A 93 -31.75 12.62 28.28
CA LYS A 93 -32.58 11.67 27.53
C LYS A 93 -33.53 12.42 26.62
N ILE A 94 -33.44 12.19 25.31
CA ILE A 94 -34.44 12.73 24.37
C ILE A 94 -35.35 11.59 23.95
N THR A 95 -36.64 11.71 24.26
CA THR A 95 -37.68 10.76 23.85
C THR A 95 -38.58 11.44 22.82
N SER A 96 -38.64 10.90 21.61
CA SER A 96 -39.52 11.43 20.56
C SER A 96 -40.94 10.91 20.75
N SER A 97 -41.95 11.79 20.70
CA SER A 97 -43.36 11.39 20.85
C SER A 97 -43.80 10.56 19.64
N GLY A 98 -44.22 9.32 19.86
CA GLY A 98 -44.92 8.53 18.85
C GLY A 98 -44.12 7.46 18.12
N ASN A 99 -42.81 7.26 18.42
CA ASN A 99 -42.13 5.95 18.30
C ASN A 99 -40.66 5.98 18.78
N ALA A 100 -40.42 5.14 19.80
CA ALA A 100 -39.27 4.25 20.08
C ALA A 100 -37.81 4.72 20.09
N ILE A 101 -37.43 5.89 19.58
CA ILE A 101 -36.01 6.29 19.56
C ILE A 101 -35.70 7.08 20.83
N GLN A 102 -34.92 6.47 21.71
CA GLN A 102 -34.37 7.12 22.89
C GLN A 102 -32.90 7.44 22.63
N MET A 103 -32.57 8.73 22.67
CA MET A 103 -31.20 9.19 22.57
C MET A 103 -30.60 9.39 23.95
N TYR A 104 -29.39 8.87 24.15
CA TYR A 104 -28.66 8.90 25.41
C TYR A 104 -27.29 9.54 25.23
N PHE A 105 -26.85 10.20 26.29
CA PHE A 105 -25.50 10.70 26.42
C PHE A 105 -25.04 10.52 27.87
N ASN A 106 -23.95 9.77 28.05
CA ASN A 106 -23.41 9.47 29.37
C ASN A 106 -21.88 9.62 29.42
N LEU A 107 -21.30 9.37 30.60
CA LEU A 107 -19.86 9.47 30.80
C LEU A 107 -19.05 8.47 29.95
N VAL A 108 -19.60 7.27 29.66
CA VAL A 108 -18.96 6.32 28.75
C VAL A 108 -18.93 6.88 27.33
N SER A 109 -20.00 7.55 26.87
CA SER A 109 -20.06 8.23 25.58
C SER A 109 -18.93 9.27 25.42
N LEU A 110 -18.60 10.02 26.48
CA LEU A 110 -17.48 10.98 26.41
C LEU A 110 -16.13 10.31 26.11
N SER A 111 -15.89 9.12 26.68
CA SER A 111 -14.65 8.38 26.41
C SER A 111 -14.50 7.95 24.94
N LEU A 112 -15.62 7.90 24.20
CA LEU A 112 -15.67 7.53 22.78
C LEU A 112 -15.17 8.64 21.85
N ILE A 113 -15.17 9.89 22.29
CA ILE A 113 -14.70 11.04 21.48
C ILE A 113 -13.25 10.84 21.03
N ILE A 114 -12.39 10.32 21.90
CA ILE A 114 -10.97 10.09 21.59
C ILE A 114 -10.80 9.08 20.44
N PRO A 115 -11.37 7.86 20.51
CA PRO A 115 -11.42 6.94 19.37
C PRO A 115 -11.97 7.55 18.07
N VAL A 116 -13.06 8.34 18.13
CA VAL A 116 -13.63 9.01 16.95
C VAL A 116 -12.62 9.94 16.28
N ILE A 117 -11.94 10.78 17.06
CA ILE A 117 -10.91 11.69 16.57
C ILE A 117 -9.76 10.90 15.93
N ILE A 118 -9.29 9.84 16.61
CA ILE A 118 -8.20 9.00 16.11
C ILE A 118 -8.57 8.36 14.76
N LEU A 119 -9.76 7.77 14.66
CA LEU A 119 -10.20 7.13 13.41
C LEU A 119 -10.36 8.15 12.29
N THR A 120 -10.89 9.34 12.59
CA THR A 120 -11.06 10.43 11.61
C THR A 120 -9.71 10.87 11.05
N LEU A 121 -8.70 11.04 11.90
CA LEU A 121 -7.33 11.36 11.47
C LEU A 121 -6.74 10.26 10.58
N HIS A 122 -6.94 9.00 10.95
CA HIS A 122 -6.47 7.86 10.16
C HIS A 122 -7.16 7.82 8.80
N PHE A 123 -8.49 7.95 8.76
CA PHE A 123 -9.27 8.03 7.53
C PHE A 123 -8.71 9.11 6.61
N ASN A 124 -8.57 10.34 7.10
CA ASN A 124 -8.01 11.44 6.31
C ASN A 124 -6.61 11.14 5.78
N ASN A 125 -5.73 10.48 6.54
CA ASN A 125 -4.40 10.09 6.06
C ASN A 125 -4.44 9.00 4.96
N TYR A 126 -5.35 8.03 5.05
CA TYR A 126 -5.54 7.03 3.99
C TYR A 126 -6.06 7.67 2.70
N TYR A 127 -7.10 8.50 2.79
CA TYR A 127 -7.79 9.01 1.62
C TYR A 127 -7.14 10.24 0.99
N SER A 128 -6.38 11.03 1.75
CA SER A 128 -5.49 12.07 1.19
C SER A 128 -4.32 11.49 0.39
N GLY A 129 -4.11 10.17 0.42
CA GLY A 129 -3.01 9.51 -0.26
C GLY A 129 -1.67 9.58 0.49
N LYS A 130 -1.63 10.19 1.69
CA LYS A 130 -0.46 10.14 2.57
C LYS A 130 -0.08 8.68 2.89
N TRP A 131 -1.08 7.81 3.06
CA TRP A 131 -0.90 6.37 3.24
C TRP A 131 -1.50 5.59 2.06
N PRO A 132 -0.72 5.37 0.98
CA PRO A 132 -1.24 4.76 -0.25
C PRO A 132 -1.54 3.26 -0.13
N ALA A 133 -1.12 2.61 0.96
CA ALA A 133 -1.30 1.19 1.19
C ALA A 133 -1.52 0.91 2.68
N ILE A 134 -2.13 -0.24 2.99
CA ILE A 134 -2.40 -0.70 4.36
C ILE A 134 -1.56 -1.95 4.66
N ALA A 135 -0.96 -2.03 5.83
CA ALA A 135 -0.27 -3.21 6.34
C ALA A 135 -1.27 -4.12 7.07
N ILE A 136 -1.36 -5.37 6.62
CA ILE A 136 -2.16 -6.44 7.23
C ILE A 136 -1.21 -7.57 7.59
N ARG A 137 -1.08 -7.88 8.88
CA ARG A 137 -0.11 -8.89 9.37
C ARG A 137 1.29 -8.66 8.79
N ARG A 138 1.76 -7.41 8.81
CA ARG A 138 3.06 -6.95 8.25
C ARG A 138 3.21 -7.06 6.72
N LYS A 139 2.21 -7.57 5.99
CA LYS A 139 2.16 -7.54 4.53
C LYS A 139 1.43 -6.30 4.03
N VAL A 140 2.02 -5.59 3.10
CA VAL A 140 1.42 -4.39 2.54
C VAL A 140 0.44 -4.77 1.43
N LYS A 141 -0.82 -4.33 1.57
CA LYS A 141 -1.84 -4.45 0.54
C LYS A 141 -2.15 -3.08 -0.06
N LYS A 142 -1.99 -2.98 -1.38
CA LYS A 142 -2.37 -1.80 -2.17
C LYS A 142 -3.87 -1.84 -2.44
N SER A 143 -4.67 -1.56 -1.44
CA SER A 143 -6.08 -1.31 -1.69
C SER A 143 -6.65 -0.26 -0.77
N ARG A 144 -7.10 0.84 -1.38
CA ARG A 144 -7.94 1.85 -0.73
C ARG A 144 -9.34 1.29 -0.41
N SER A 145 -9.74 0.18 -1.04
CA SER A 145 -11.00 -0.48 -0.73
C SER A 145 -10.98 -1.18 0.62
N ILE A 146 -9.81 -1.54 1.17
CA ILE A 146 -9.75 -2.26 2.45
C ILE A 146 -10.13 -1.34 3.62
N PRO A 147 -9.51 -0.15 3.82
CA PRO A 147 -9.98 0.80 4.83
C PRO A 147 -11.46 1.14 4.64
N LEU A 148 -11.91 1.30 3.38
CA LEU A 148 -13.30 1.60 3.08
C LEU A 148 -14.24 0.50 3.55
N LEU A 149 -13.96 -0.74 3.18
CA LEU A 149 -14.76 -1.90 3.57
C LEU A 149 -14.81 -2.05 5.08
N ILE A 150 -13.67 -1.85 5.75
CA ILE A 150 -13.59 -1.86 7.22
C ILE A 150 -14.50 -0.77 7.81
N HIS A 151 -14.40 0.47 7.34
CA HIS A 151 -15.26 1.57 7.83
C HIS A 151 -16.74 1.39 7.48
N SER A 152 -17.07 0.89 6.29
CA SER A 152 -18.44 0.58 5.88
C SER A 152 -19.04 -0.52 6.75
N PHE A 153 -18.28 -1.59 7.02
CA PHE A 153 -18.68 -2.66 7.94
C PHE A 153 -18.92 -2.10 9.34
N PHE A 154 -18.09 -1.16 9.80
CA PHE A 154 -18.24 -0.52 11.10
C PHE A 154 -19.50 0.32 11.23
N ILE A 155 -19.78 1.17 10.24
CA ILE A 155 -21.02 1.95 10.21
C ILE A 155 -22.22 1.01 10.19
N PHE A 156 -22.18 -0.03 9.36
CA PHE A 156 -23.24 -1.03 9.30
C PHE A 156 -23.46 -1.71 10.66
N ALA A 157 -22.39 -2.11 11.36
CA ALA A 157 -22.51 -2.74 12.68
C ALA A 157 -23.12 -1.81 13.74
N ILE A 158 -22.79 -0.52 13.72
CA ILE A 158 -23.38 0.47 14.64
C ILE A 158 -24.85 0.73 14.29
N LEU A 159 -25.16 0.91 13.00
CA LEU A 159 -26.55 1.10 12.54
C LEU A 159 -27.43 -0.12 12.87
N LEU A 160 -26.90 -1.33 12.70
CA LEU A 160 -27.59 -2.57 13.10
C LEU A 160 -27.81 -2.61 14.62
N GLY A 161 -26.83 -2.16 15.41
CA GLY A 161 -26.96 -2.00 16.86
C GLY A 161 -28.08 -1.03 17.24
N PHE A 162 -28.17 0.14 16.58
CA PHE A 162 -29.28 1.08 16.76
C PHE A 162 -30.63 0.45 16.42
N LEU A 163 -30.71 -0.31 15.32
CA LEU A 163 -31.95 -0.94 14.87
C LEU A 163 -32.44 -2.01 15.86
N ILE A 164 -31.53 -2.85 16.37
CA ILE A 164 -31.88 -3.95 17.29
C ILE A 164 -32.25 -3.41 18.68
N SER A 165 -31.49 -2.43 19.18
CA SER A 165 -31.69 -1.93 20.55
C SER A 165 -32.81 -0.89 20.66
N GLY A 166 -33.08 -0.12 19.60
CA GLY A 166 -33.91 1.09 19.67
C GLY A 166 -33.28 2.24 20.47
N LEU A 167 -32.06 2.06 20.99
CA LEU A 167 -31.34 3.03 21.81
C LEU A 167 -30.19 3.60 20.99
N THR A 168 -30.09 4.93 20.96
CA THR A 168 -29.08 5.63 20.14
C THR A 168 -28.16 6.46 21.05
N ASP A 169 -26.88 6.11 21.06
CA ASP A 169 -25.85 6.91 21.72
C ASP A 169 -25.47 8.11 20.83
N LEU A 170 -25.55 9.35 21.36
CA LEU A 170 -25.34 10.55 20.55
C LEU A 170 -23.94 10.60 19.91
N VAL A 171 -22.89 10.20 20.63
CA VAL A 171 -21.51 10.23 20.11
C VAL A 171 -21.35 9.22 18.98
N SER A 172 -21.94 8.04 19.14
CA SER A 172 -21.97 6.99 18.11
C SER A 172 -22.75 7.44 16.87
N LEU A 173 -23.86 8.16 17.06
CA LEU A 173 -24.65 8.73 15.96
C LEU A 173 -23.85 9.80 15.19
N ILE A 174 -23.21 10.74 15.91
CA ILE A 174 -22.34 11.75 15.31
C ILE A 174 -21.21 11.07 14.52
N PHE A 175 -20.59 10.03 15.09
CA PHE A 175 -19.58 9.23 14.40
C PHE A 175 -20.12 8.64 13.09
N VAL A 176 -21.28 7.99 13.12
CA VAL A 176 -21.92 7.42 11.92
C VAL A 176 -22.16 8.49 10.87
N ILE A 177 -22.71 9.65 11.25
CA ILE A 177 -22.97 10.77 10.33
C ILE A 177 -21.67 11.27 9.69
N ILE A 178 -20.65 11.56 10.50
CA ILE A 178 -19.34 12.03 10.02
C ILE A 178 -18.75 11.02 9.02
N TYR A 179 -18.84 9.73 9.32
CA TYR A 179 -18.30 8.68 8.48
C TYR A 179 -19.09 8.46 7.19
N LEU A 180 -20.42 8.57 7.23
CA LEU A 180 -21.25 8.56 6.03
C LEU A 180 -20.88 9.72 5.09
N VAL A 181 -20.69 10.93 5.63
CA VAL A 181 -20.22 12.09 4.85
C VAL A 181 -18.85 11.81 4.23
N PHE A 182 -17.92 11.24 4.98
CA PHE A 182 -16.60 10.88 4.49
C PHE A 182 -16.63 9.81 3.37
N ILE A 183 -17.43 8.76 3.56
CA ILE A 183 -17.61 7.71 2.57
C ILE A 183 -18.25 8.28 1.31
N PHE A 184 -19.31 9.07 1.45
CA PHE A 184 -19.99 9.72 0.34
C PHE A 184 -19.05 10.64 -0.45
N ARG A 185 -18.31 11.50 0.26
CA ARG A 185 -17.25 12.33 -0.34
C ARG A 185 -16.26 11.47 -1.11
N TYR A 186 -15.77 10.38 -0.52
CA TYR A 186 -14.84 9.50 -1.22
C TYR A 186 -15.44 8.88 -2.50
N PHE A 187 -16.66 8.35 -2.43
CA PHE A 187 -17.32 7.73 -3.59
C PHE A 187 -17.62 8.73 -4.70
N ILE A 188 -18.10 9.93 -4.37
CA ILE A 188 -18.32 10.99 -5.35
C ILE A 188 -17.01 11.40 -6.00
N PHE A 189 -15.98 11.75 -5.21
CA PHE A 189 -14.72 12.22 -5.75
C PHE A 189 -14.02 11.15 -6.60
N VAL A 190 -14.02 9.88 -6.18
CA VAL A 190 -13.40 8.80 -6.97
C VAL A 190 -14.25 8.41 -8.17
N GLY A 191 -15.57 8.37 -8.02
CA GLY A 191 -16.50 8.00 -9.09
C GLY A 191 -16.50 9.01 -10.23
N LEU A 192 -16.65 10.30 -9.91
CA LEU A 192 -16.69 11.38 -10.90
C LEU A 192 -15.34 11.52 -11.63
N ILE A 193 -14.22 11.60 -10.90
CA ILE A 193 -12.89 11.80 -11.52
C ILE A 193 -12.47 10.60 -12.38
N LYS A 194 -12.84 9.37 -11.99
CA LYS A 194 -12.48 8.18 -12.76
C LYS A 194 -13.37 7.98 -13.99
N SER A 195 -14.61 8.47 -13.95
CA SER A 195 -15.52 8.48 -15.11
C SER A 195 -14.95 9.37 -16.22
N GLU A 196 -14.50 10.57 -15.88
CA GLU A 196 -14.00 11.57 -16.83
C GLU A 196 -12.71 11.11 -17.56
N ARG A 197 -11.85 10.34 -16.89
CA ARG A 197 -10.65 9.77 -17.55
C ARG A 197 -10.95 8.65 -18.54
N ARG A 198 -12.12 8.00 -18.47
CA ARG A 198 -12.48 6.93 -19.41
C ARG A 198 -13.07 7.49 -20.71
N THR A 199 -13.81 8.60 -20.64
CA THR A 199 -14.43 9.23 -21.81
C THR A 199 -13.44 9.95 -22.73
N VAL A 200 -12.34 10.50 -22.19
CA VAL A 200 -11.33 11.23 -22.98
C VAL A 200 -10.38 10.30 -23.76
N VAL A 201 -10.18 9.06 -23.32
CA VAL A 201 -9.27 8.12 -24.01
C VAL A 201 -9.99 7.31 -25.11
N SER A 202 -11.32 7.16 -25.02
CA SER A 202 -12.09 6.39 -26.02
C SER A 202 -12.56 7.20 -27.23
N SER A 203 -12.39 8.53 -27.23
CA SER A 203 -12.82 9.43 -28.32
C SER A 203 -11.69 9.82 -29.27
N ARG A 204 -10.46 9.34 -29.06
CA ARG A 204 -9.29 9.67 -29.91
C ARG A 204 -8.90 8.59 -30.91
N SER A 205 -9.81 7.68 -31.26
CA SER A 205 -9.56 6.60 -32.20
C SER A 205 -10.64 6.46 -33.29
N THR A 206 -11.00 7.55 -33.98
CA THR A 206 -11.57 7.50 -35.35
C THR A 206 -11.67 8.91 -35.94
N SER A 207 -10.53 9.46 -36.33
CA SER A 207 -10.47 10.39 -37.45
C SER A 207 -9.43 9.82 -38.41
N ARG A 208 -9.84 8.75 -39.10
CA ARG A 208 -9.17 8.28 -40.30
C ARG A 208 -9.57 9.26 -41.39
N THR A 209 -8.63 10.11 -41.78
CA THR A 209 -8.64 10.84 -43.04
C THR A 209 -8.76 9.83 -44.19
N PRO A 210 -9.80 9.87 -45.05
CA PRO A 210 -9.82 9.11 -46.28
C PRO A 210 -9.07 9.90 -47.34
N SER A 211 -7.78 9.61 -47.50
CA SER A 211 -7.03 10.08 -48.67
C SER A 211 -5.91 9.10 -48.98
N ARG A 212 -6.22 8.13 -49.85
CA ARG A 212 -5.41 7.93 -51.06
C ARG A 212 -6.09 6.97 -52.03
N ASN A 213 -6.42 7.53 -53.19
CA ASN A 213 -6.68 6.82 -54.43
C ASN A 213 -5.68 5.68 -54.62
N THR A 214 -6.18 4.45 -54.75
CA THR A 214 -5.45 3.38 -55.44
C THR A 214 -6.33 2.90 -56.56
N THR A 215 -5.82 3.14 -57.76
CA THR A 215 -6.43 2.92 -59.06
C THR A 215 -6.76 1.44 -59.25
N ARG A 216 -8.00 1.21 -59.63
CA ARG A 216 -8.53 0.00 -60.26
C ARG A 216 -7.65 -0.38 -61.46
N VAL A 217 -7.06 -1.57 -61.45
CA VAL A 217 -6.75 -2.30 -62.69
C VAL A 217 -7.42 -3.66 -62.60
N SER A 218 -8.36 -3.83 -63.50
CA SER A 218 -9.14 -5.03 -63.77
C SER A 218 -8.28 -6.02 -64.56
N THR A 219 -8.25 -7.29 -64.18
CA THR A 219 -8.19 -8.41 -65.14
C THR A 219 -8.62 -9.71 -64.46
N SER A 220 -9.78 -10.20 -64.94
CA SER A 220 -10.22 -11.59 -65.14
C SER A 220 -9.08 -12.56 -65.50
N SER A 221 -9.11 -13.88 -65.27
CA SER A 221 -10.14 -14.82 -64.81
C SER A 221 -9.51 -16.24 -64.66
N THR A 222 -10.26 -17.13 -64.01
CA THR A 222 -10.34 -18.60 -64.24
C THR A 222 -9.31 -19.54 -63.59
N SER A 223 -9.82 -20.37 -62.69
CA SER A 223 -9.84 -21.86 -62.80
C SER A 223 -9.51 -22.59 -61.50
N GLN A 224 -10.44 -23.49 -61.17
CA GLN A 224 -10.55 -24.38 -60.02
C GLN A 224 -9.46 -25.45 -59.98
N LYS A 225 -9.08 -25.91 -58.77
CA LYS A 225 -9.35 -27.28 -58.28
C LYS A 225 -8.83 -27.51 -56.84
N PRO A 226 -9.53 -28.31 -56.02
CA PRO A 226 -9.06 -28.79 -54.73
C PRO A 226 -8.49 -30.22 -54.84
N SER A 227 -7.45 -30.57 -54.09
CA SER A 227 -7.14 -31.97 -53.77
C SER A 227 -6.15 -32.12 -52.60
N SER A 228 -6.70 -32.60 -51.48
CA SER A 228 -6.25 -33.69 -50.60
C SER A 228 -4.76 -34.13 -50.52
N GLN A 229 -4.33 -34.26 -49.25
CA GLN A 229 -3.69 -35.45 -48.61
C GLN A 229 -2.18 -35.78 -48.74
N ILE A 230 -1.67 -36.32 -47.62
CA ILE A 230 -0.49 -37.19 -47.38
C ILE A 230 0.82 -36.45 -47.06
N THR A 231 1.29 -36.37 -45.80
CA THR A 231 1.98 -37.36 -44.91
C THR A 231 3.41 -37.75 -45.35
N ARG A 232 4.32 -37.81 -44.36
CA ARG A 232 5.74 -38.27 -44.35
C ARG A 232 6.77 -37.24 -44.84
N SER A 233 8.02 -37.20 -44.36
CA SER A 233 8.76 -37.82 -43.26
C SER A 233 10.21 -37.28 -43.38
N ARG A 234 10.89 -37.17 -42.23
CA ARG A 234 12.35 -37.33 -42.04
C ARG A 234 13.38 -36.26 -42.49
N GLN A 235 14.30 -36.09 -41.54
CA GLN A 235 15.77 -35.94 -41.67
C GLN A 235 16.38 -34.56 -42.01
N VAL A 236 16.69 -33.79 -40.96
CA VAL A 236 18.05 -33.56 -40.37
C VAL A 236 19.25 -33.92 -41.28
N PRO A 237 20.45 -33.30 -41.17
CA PRO A 237 20.84 -31.88 -41.14
C PRO A 237 22.00 -31.60 -42.15
N SER A 238 22.69 -30.46 -41.98
CA SER A 238 24.12 -30.21 -42.28
C SER A 238 24.50 -29.26 -43.44
N PRO A 239 25.68 -28.60 -43.32
CA PRO A 239 25.90 -27.24 -43.79
C PRO A 239 26.94 -27.12 -44.93
N THR A 240 27.23 -25.86 -45.29
CA THR A 240 28.54 -25.32 -45.76
C THR A 240 28.61 -24.85 -47.22
N ARG A 241 29.13 -23.61 -47.38
CA ARG A 241 29.73 -22.97 -48.58
C ARG A 241 28.77 -22.72 -49.76
N THR A 242 28.86 -21.65 -50.56
CA THR A 242 29.98 -20.79 -51.00
C THR A 242 29.45 -19.44 -51.51
N ARG A 243 30.36 -18.46 -51.55
CA ARG A 243 30.34 -17.06 -52.05
C ARG A 243 30.07 -16.97 -53.59
N PRO A 244 30.22 -15.79 -54.27
CA PRO A 244 29.35 -14.59 -54.46
C PRO A 244 28.92 -14.30 -55.93
N THR A 245 28.01 -13.33 -56.14
CA THR A 245 27.90 -12.43 -57.33
C THR A 245 26.93 -11.29 -56.96
N GLN A 246 27.30 -10.00 -56.88
CA GLN A 246 27.56 -8.98 -57.91
C GLN A 246 26.46 -8.79 -58.98
N SER A 247 25.62 -7.77 -58.81
CA SER A 247 25.02 -6.90 -59.86
C SER A 247 24.31 -5.70 -59.15
N VAL A 248 24.81 -4.47 -59.22
CA VAL A 248 24.76 -3.44 -60.29
C VAL A 248 23.43 -2.65 -60.36
N SER A 249 23.56 -1.35 -60.09
CA SER A 249 22.76 -0.19 -60.53
C SER A 249 21.32 -0.01 -60.02
N ARG A 250 20.99 1.15 -59.45
CA ARG A 250 20.63 2.37 -60.21
C ARG A 250 20.47 3.58 -59.27
N ALA A 251 21.22 4.63 -59.57
CA ALA A 251 21.10 5.95 -58.95
C ALA A 251 19.82 6.65 -59.42
N ARG A 252 19.22 7.46 -58.54
CA ARG A 252 18.37 8.58 -58.95
C ARG A 252 18.77 9.83 -58.18
N THR A 253 19.07 10.82 -59.00
CA THR A 253 19.55 12.18 -58.77
C THR A 253 18.57 13.06 -57.99
N SER A 254 19.11 13.89 -57.10
CA SER A 254 18.64 15.27 -56.94
C SER A 254 19.79 16.16 -56.47
N SER A 255 20.20 17.03 -57.38
CA SER A 255 21.13 18.15 -57.24
C SER A 255 20.64 19.15 -56.17
N ALA A 256 21.55 19.59 -55.30
CA ALA A 256 21.48 20.92 -54.70
C ALA A 256 22.90 21.39 -54.32
N LYS A 257 23.38 22.35 -55.12
CA LYS A 257 24.39 23.40 -54.91
C LYS A 257 25.50 23.21 -53.86
N VAL A 258 26.70 23.23 -54.43
CA VAL A 258 28.01 23.54 -53.86
C VAL A 258 28.02 24.94 -53.24
N ASP A 259 28.61 25.06 -52.05
CA ASP A 259 29.37 26.25 -51.66
C ASP A 259 30.72 25.82 -51.09
N SER A 260 31.73 26.63 -51.39
CA SER A 260 33.15 26.32 -51.46
C SER A 260 33.92 26.67 -50.19
N GLY A 261 34.81 25.76 -49.80
CA GLY A 261 35.91 26.05 -48.90
C GLY A 261 35.73 25.45 -47.51
N ILE A 262 36.28 24.25 -47.31
CA ILE A 262 36.91 23.82 -46.06
C ILE A 262 37.88 22.67 -46.38
N GLU A 263 39.07 22.83 -45.84
CA GLU A 263 40.27 22.01 -45.93
C GLU A 263 40.05 20.55 -45.51
N ILE A 264 40.57 19.63 -46.33
CA ILE A 264 40.54 18.18 -46.10
C ILE A 264 41.51 17.85 -44.98
N THR A 265 41.01 17.66 -43.75
CA THR A 265 41.77 17.00 -42.67
C THR A 265 41.40 15.52 -42.57
N THR A 266 42.43 14.71 -42.68
CA THR A 266 42.45 13.25 -42.66
C THR A 266 42.00 12.67 -41.31
N ARG A 267 40.91 11.89 -41.38
CA ARG A 267 40.67 10.62 -40.66
C ARG A 267 41.44 10.40 -39.34
N LYS A 268 40.84 10.76 -38.21
CA LYS A 268 41.13 10.11 -36.90
C LYS A 268 40.00 9.16 -36.55
N THR A 269 40.27 7.87 -36.70
CA THR A 269 39.48 6.76 -36.13
C THR A 269 39.45 6.89 -34.61
N THR A 270 38.32 7.36 -34.08
CA THR A 270 38.01 7.34 -32.65
C THR A 270 37.91 5.89 -32.19
N LYS A 271 38.98 5.39 -31.56
CA LYS A 271 38.96 4.13 -30.81
C LYS A 271 37.91 4.26 -29.69
N SER A 272 36.82 3.52 -29.84
CA SER A 272 35.84 3.23 -28.80
C SER A 272 36.54 2.56 -27.61
N SER A 273 36.98 3.38 -26.65
CA SER A 273 37.45 2.92 -25.35
C SER A 273 36.24 2.68 -24.45
N THR A 274 35.64 1.49 -24.57
CA THR A 274 34.65 1.00 -23.60
C THR A 274 35.38 0.42 -22.38
N ARG A 275 36.12 1.26 -21.66
CA ARG A 275 36.66 0.89 -20.34
C ARG A 275 35.52 0.96 -19.33
N LYS A 276 34.81 -0.16 -19.14
CA LYS A 276 33.86 -0.33 -18.02
C LYS A 276 34.64 -0.24 -16.71
N THR A 277 34.73 0.97 -16.16
CA THR A 277 35.28 1.21 -14.83
C THR A 277 34.41 0.47 -13.82
N LYS A 278 34.88 -0.71 -13.38
CA LYS A 278 34.27 -1.52 -12.32
C LYS A 278 34.32 -0.68 -11.05
N THR A 279 33.25 0.05 -10.78
CA THR A 279 33.15 0.94 -9.62
C THR A 279 33.19 0.05 -8.39
N THR A 280 34.31 0.07 -7.67
CA THR A 280 34.51 -0.70 -6.45
C THR A 280 33.56 -0.14 -5.40
N ILE A 281 32.42 -0.80 -5.17
CA ILE A 281 31.44 -0.36 -4.18
C ILE A 281 32.12 -0.46 -2.81
N THR A 282 32.29 0.68 -2.14
CA THR A 282 32.96 0.74 -0.85
C THR A 282 32.00 0.33 0.25
N VAL A 283 32.51 -0.23 1.35
CA VAL A 283 31.67 -0.67 2.48
C VAL A 283 30.83 0.48 3.06
N ARG A 284 31.33 1.72 2.97
CA ARG A 284 30.62 2.94 3.40
C ARG A 284 29.33 3.19 2.63
N ASP A 285 29.24 2.76 1.38
CA ASP A 285 28.07 2.97 0.52
C ASP A 285 26.83 2.17 0.97
N PHE A 286 27.05 1.19 1.87
CA PHE A 286 25.99 0.33 2.41
C PHE A 286 25.42 0.79 3.74
N PHE A 287 26.03 1.80 4.38
CA PHE A 287 25.55 2.28 5.68
C PHE A 287 24.35 3.23 5.49
N PRO A 288 23.32 3.12 6.35
CA PRO A 288 22.23 4.08 6.39
C PRO A 288 22.74 5.52 6.57
N SER A 289 22.06 6.47 5.95
CA SER A 289 22.37 7.89 6.17
C SER A 289 22.04 8.27 7.63
N GLY A 290 23.05 8.58 8.44
CA GLY A 290 22.92 9.03 9.84
C GLY A 290 23.43 8.04 10.88
N LYS A 291 23.23 8.33 12.17
CA LYS A 291 23.49 7.39 13.27
C LYS A 291 22.44 6.29 13.22
N ALA A 292 22.84 5.07 12.91
CA ALA A 292 21.94 3.96 12.71
C ALA A 292 22.22 2.92 13.81
N SER A 293 21.21 2.59 14.61
CA SER A 293 21.33 1.60 15.68
C SER A 293 21.12 0.19 15.15
N LYS A 294 21.68 -0.82 15.82
CA LYS A 294 21.51 -2.24 15.47
C LYS A 294 20.03 -2.63 15.38
N ASP A 295 19.20 -2.11 16.29
CA ASP A 295 17.75 -2.30 16.32
C ASP A 295 17.03 -1.78 15.06
N GLU A 296 17.63 -0.84 14.34
CA GLU A 296 17.07 -0.24 13.13
C GLU A 296 17.50 -0.95 11.85
N MET A 297 18.41 -1.94 11.94
CA MET A 297 18.89 -2.76 10.82
C MET A 297 17.93 -3.91 10.50
N LYS A 298 16.64 -3.63 10.49
CA LYS A 298 15.57 -4.55 10.11
C LYS A 298 15.00 -4.15 8.76
N CYS A 299 14.29 -5.06 8.11
CA CYS A 299 13.59 -4.72 6.87
C CYS A 299 12.58 -3.57 7.13
N ILE A 300 12.73 -2.45 6.41
CA ILE A 300 11.87 -1.26 6.63
C ILE A 300 10.39 -1.45 6.22
N ILE A 301 10.04 -2.59 5.63
CA ILE A 301 8.67 -2.88 5.18
C ILE A 301 8.02 -3.94 6.06
N CYS A 302 8.68 -5.11 6.22
CA CYS A 302 8.11 -6.21 7.01
C CYS A 302 8.53 -6.20 8.50
N PHE A 303 9.50 -5.35 8.88
CA PHE A 303 10.04 -5.22 10.24
C PHE A 303 10.62 -6.52 10.83
N MET A 304 10.96 -7.49 9.98
CA MET A 304 11.67 -8.69 10.39
C MET A 304 13.17 -8.45 10.43
N ASP A 305 13.83 -9.10 11.37
CA ASP A 305 15.28 -9.19 11.45
C ASP A 305 15.82 -9.98 10.26
N PHE A 306 17.04 -9.65 9.83
CA PHE A 306 17.73 -10.40 8.79
C PHE A 306 18.45 -11.59 9.41
N GLU A 307 18.09 -12.80 8.98
CA GLU A 307 18.70 -14.02 9.50
C GLU A 307 19.90 -14.46 8.65
N LYS A 308 20.98 -14.95 9.27
CA LYS A 308 22.19 -15.39 8.54
C LYS A 308 21.92 -16.50 7.53
N LYS A 309 20.92 -17.36 7.78
CA LYS A 309 20.51 -18.48 6.92
C LYS A 309 19.56 -18.06 5.79
N GLU A 310 19.12 -16.82 5.79
CA GLU A 310 18.15 -16.32 4.82
C GLU A 310 18.80 -16.12 3.44
N THR A 311 18.19 -16.72 2.41
CA THR A 311 18.65 -16.64 1.02
C THR A 311 18.09 -15.43 0.27
N ARG A 312 17.16 -14.68 0.89
CA ARG A 312 16.56 -13.48 0.29
C ARG A 312 17.65 -12.42 0.05
N LYS A 313 17.46 -11.63 -1.00
CA LYS A 313 18.32 -10.47 -1.26
C LYS A 313 17.75 -9.24 -0.55
N ILE A 314 18.64 -8.32 -0.23
CA ILE A 314 18.34 -7.04 0.39
C ILE A 314 18.54 -5.94 -0.66
N ILE A 315 17.58 -5.04 -0.77
CA ILE A 315 17.68 -3.79 -1.53
C ILE A 315 17.76 -2.64 -0.53
N LEU A 316 18.75 -1.77 -0.70
CA LEU A 316 18.86 -0.55 0.09
C LEU A 316 18.10 0.60 -0.58
N CYS A 317 17.39 1.43 0.19
CA CYS A 317 16.80 2.64 -0.38
C CYS A 317 17.89 3.52 -1.03
N PRO A 318 17.70 4.05 -2.26
CA PRO A 318 18.72 4.88 -2.92
C PRO A 318 19.03 6.16 -2.14
N HIS A 319 18.06 6.67 -1.38
CA HIS A 319 18.14 7.95 -0.66
C HIS A 319 18.62 7.84 0.78
N CYS A 320 18.04 6.92 1.57
CA CYS A 320 18.37 6.79 3.00
C CYS A 320 19.19 5.54 3.33
N LYS A 321 19.48 4.68 2.34
CA LYS A 321 20.25 3.44 2.44
C LYS A 321 19.73 2.42 3.47
N TYR A 322 18.50 2.58 3.95
CA TYR A 322 17.89 1.58 4.83
C TYR A 322 17.49 0.32 4.06
N PRO A 323 17.65 -0.87 4.69
CA PRO A 323 17.49 -2.15 4.03
C PRO A 323 16.03 -2.61 3.97
N ALA A 324 15.67 -3.29 2.90
CA ALA A 324 14.42 -4.03 2.75
C ALA A 324 14.68 -5.36 2.04
N HIS A 325 13.91 -6.40 2.37
CA HIS A 325 13.86 -7.60 1.54
C HIS A 325 13.42 -7.24 0.13
N GLU A 326 14.06 -7.82 -0.88
CA GLU A 326 13.85 -7.49 -2.29
C GLU A 326 12.38 -7.63 -2.70
N ASP A 327 11.75 -8.76 -2.37
CA ASP A 327 10.34 -9.06 -2.63
C ASP A 327 9.41 -8.00 -2.02
N GLU A 328 9.63 -7.66 -0.75
CA GLU A 328 8.86 -6.65 -0.04
C GLU A 328 9.09 -5.25 -0.64
N PHE A 329 10.33 -4.91 -0.98
CA PHE A 329 10.69 -3.63 -1.62
C PHE A 329 10.01 -3.47 -2.98
N LEU A 330 10.05 -4.50 -3.82
CA LEU A 330 9.42 -4.49 -5.14
C LEU A 330 7.90 -4.38 -5.02
N SER A 331 7.28 -5.16 -4.13
CA SER A 331 5.85 -5.08 -3.82
C SER A 331 5.44 -3.68 -3.36
N TRP A 332 6.18 -3.12 -2.39
CA TRP A 332 5.99 -1.76 -1.89
C TRP A 332 6.14 -0.70 -2.98
N TYR A 333 7.17 -0.83 -3.82
CA TYR A 333 7.43 0.11 -4.90
C TYR A 333 6.33 0.11 -5.95
N GLN A 334 5.83 -1.07 -6.34
CA GLN A 334 4.68 -1.18 -7.24
C GLN A 334 3.45 -0.47 -6.66
N ALA A 335 3.32 -0.46 -5.32
CA ALA A 335 2.26 0.21 -4.61
C ALA A 335 2.43 1.73 -4.55
N SER A 336 3.52 2.22 -3.96
CA SER A 336 3.65 3.62 -3.55
C SER A 336 4.48 4.47 -4.49
N LYS A 337 5.50 3.91 -5.15
CA LYS A 337 6.60 4.66 -5.82
C LYS A 337 7.49 5.50 -4.88
N PHE A 338 7.32 5.40 -3.57
CA PHE A 338 8.10 6.13 -2.56
C PHE A 338 8.84 5.16 -1.63
N CYS A 339 9.91 5.63 -0.99
CA CYS A 339 10.56 4.88 0.08
C CYS A 339 9.65 4.80 1.32
N ALA A 340 9.48 3.59 1.87
CA ALA A 340 8.65 3.36 3.07
C ALA A 340 9.12 4.15 4.31
N ARG A 341 10.41 4.51 4.39
CA ARG A 341 11.00 5.20 5.55
C ARG A 341 11.16 6.71 5.34
N CYS A 342 11.79 7.14 4.25
CA CYS A 342 12.08 8.57 4.02
C CYS A 342 11.04 9.28 3.14
N ASN A 343 10.05 8.55 2.63
CA ASN A 343 8.99 9.05 1.74
C ASN A 343 9.49 9.78 0.47
N LYS A 344 10.77 9.61 0.11
CA LYS A 344 11.33 10.16 -1.13
C LYS A 344 10.96 9.27 -2.33
N PRO A 345 10.67 9.84 -3.51
CA PRO A 345 10.30 9.07 -4.70
C PRO A 345 11.47 8.21 -5.18
N ILE A 346 11.17 7.00 -5.66
CA ILE A 346 12.15 6.06 -6.19
C ILE A 346 12.00 5.98 -7.71
N SER A 347 13.10 6.13 -8.45
CA SER A 347 13.05 6.07 -9.92
C SER A 347 12.74 4.65 -10.42
N THR A 348 12.01 4.55 -11.52
CA THR A 348 11.73 3.26 -12.19
C THR A 348 13.02 2.59 -12.67
N SER A 349 14.01 3.37 -13.08
CA SER A 349 15.34 2.90 -13.46
C SER A 349 16.06 2.19 -12.31
N TYR A 350 15.96 2.73 -11.09
CA TYR A 350 16.59 2.12 -9.91
C TYR A 350 15.99 0.75 -9.60
N VAL A 351 14.68 0.59 -9.77
CA VAL A 351 13.99 -0.66 -9.44
C VAL A 351 14.29 -1.77 -10.44
N ARG A 352 14.46 -1.42 -11.73
CA ARG A 352 14.85 -2.40 -12.75
C ARG A 352 16.28 -2.88 -12.58
N ASN A 353 17.16 -2.05 -12.02
CA ASN A 353 18.56 -2.39 -11.79
C ASN A 353 19.06 -1.75 -10.49
N PRO A 354 18.75 -2.36 -9.33
CA PRO A 354 19.11 -1.80 -8.03
C PRO A 354 20.62 -1.83 -7.85
N LYS A 355 21.25 -0.64 -7.87
CA LYS A 355 22.70 -0.50 -7.63
C LYS A 355 23.16 -1.05 -6.28
N PHE A 356 22.23 -1.18 -5.32
CA PHE A 356 22.50 -1.60 -3.93
C PHE A 356 21.72 -2.87 -3.59
N GLN A 357 21.88 -3.91 -4.42
CA GLN A 357 21.36 -5.24 -4.14
C GLN A 357 22.48 -6.09 -3.52
N ILE A 358 22.22 -6.65 -2.33
CA ILE A 358 23.21 -7.35 -1.53
C ILE A 358 22.56 -8.61 -0.96
N THR A 359 23.30 -9.71 -0.86
CA THR A 359 22.81 -10.90 -0.13
C THR A 359 22.71 -10.61 1.36
N THR A 360 21.72 -11.19 2.05
CA THR A 360 21.55 -11.04 3.50
C THR A 360 22.83 -11.32 4.30
N LYS A 361 23.54 -12.40 3.97
CA LYS A 361 24.82 -12.76 4.62
C LYS A 361 25.84 -11.62 4.59
N ILE A 362 26.12 -11.07 3.40
CA ILE A 362 27.07 -9.96 3.22
C ILE A 362 26.61 -8.71 3.99
N TYR A 363 25.31 -8.42 4.00
CA TYR A 363 24.79 -7.26 4.72
C TYR A 363 24.97 -7.39 6.24
N ILE A 364 24.69 -8.57 6.80
CA ILE A 364 24.89 -8.86 8.22
C ILE A 364 26.37 -8.69 8.59
N GLU A 365 27.27 -9.35 7.86
CA GLU A 365 28.72 -9.33 8.12
C GLU A 365 29.34 -7.93 7.95
N ARG A 366 28.89 -7.16 6.94
CA ARG A 366 29.53 -5.87 6.61
C ARG A 366 28.90 -4.67 7.30
N VAL A 367 27.63 -4.75 7.70
CA VAL A 367 26.89 -3.62 8.26
C VAL A 367 26.46 -3.91 9.70
N ILE A 368 25.72 -5.00 9.95
CA ILE A 368 25.11 -5.27 11.27
C ILE A 368 26.16 -5.65 12.32
N GLU A 369 27.15 -6.46 11.96
CA GLU A 369 28.21 -6.88 12.90
C GLU A 369 29.22 -5.77 13.20
N LYS A 370 29.25 -4.69 12.41
CA LYS A 370 30.12 -3.52 12.59
C LYS A 370 29.48 -2.39 13.39
N LEU A 371 28.19 -2.50 13.71
CA LEU A 371 27.40 -1.58 14.51
C LEU A 371 27.21 -2.13 15.92
#